data_AF-A0AAW6T1R1-F1
#
_entry.id   AF-A0AAW6T1R1-F1
#
_cell.length_a   1.000
_cell.length_b   1.000
_cell.length_c   1.000
_cell.angle_alpha   90.00
_cell.angle_beta   90.00
_cell.angle_gamma   90.00
#
_symmetry.space_group_name_H-M   'P 1'
#
loop_
_entity.id
_entity.type
_entity.pdbx_description
1 polymer ?
#
loop_
_entity_poly.entity_id
_entity_poly.type
_entity_poly.pdbx_seq_one_letter_code
_entity_poly.pdbx_strand_id
1 'polypeptide(L)'
;MANTPNINNCPNYKKIKYILNQSPDLLCRTIEVAGDCLEIVFMKNLIKAETVNEYVIKFIQQLPKKDITYSYLMKNIPIDEVKIDFKEQEIISSLLNGFVYIYLLKENKALLVNCANPIERSIEKAETESLVYGPKISFTESLSSNIKIIRQNLNNSNLCTDELEIGEHVKKKLRIIYIKDLTDEDILKTLKQKLENITIDDISDSSVLAQCLEDNHYSFFPQFIMTELPDRFLYSILNGRVGIL
;
A
#
# COMPACT_ATOMS: atom_id res chain seq x y z
N MET A 1 -42.40 5.99 -14.02
CA MET A 1 -41.74 7.27 -13.68
C MET A 1 -41.66 7.39 -12.16
N ALA A 2 -40.49 7.15 -11.60
CA ALA A 2 -40.02 7.71 -10.34
C ALA A 2 -38.52 7.36 -10.26
N ASN A 3 -37.68 8.23 -10.84
CA ASN A 3 -36.24 8.20 -10.66
C ASN A 3 -35.96 8.48 -9.19
N THR A 4 -35.63 7.45 -8.41
CA THR A 4 -34.90 7.63 -7.16
C THR A 4 -33.51 8.17 -7.51
N PRO A 5 -33.08 9.33 -6.96
CA PRO A 5 -31.71 9.77 -7.13
C PRO A 5 -30.82 8.74 -6.42
N ASN A 6 -29.93 8.13 -7.19
CA ASN A 6 -28.91 7.22 -6.70
C ASN A 6 -28.01 8.05 -5.76
N ILE A 7 -28.22 7.94 -4.44
CA ILE A 7 -27.32 8.55 -3.45
C ILE A 7 -26.02 7.75 -3.53
N ASN A 8 -25.12 8.17 -4.41
CA ASN A 8 -23.73 7.74 -4.46
C ASN A 8 -23.09 8.14 -3.12
N ASN A 9 -23.19 7.28 -2.11
CA ASN A 9 -22.60 7.54 -0.82
C ASN A 9 -21.08 7.32 -0.98
N CYS A 10 -20.32 8.41 -0.95
CA CYS A 10 -18.87 8.35 -1.06
C CYS A 10 -18.31 7.56 0.14
N PRO A 11 -17.44 6.55 -0.07
CA PRO A 11 -16.93 5.75 1.02
C PRO A 11 -15.99 6.58 1.90
N ASN A 12 -16.16 6.49 3.22
CA ASN A 12 -15.23 7.08 4.18
C ASN A 12 -13.96 6.23 4.35
N TYR A 13 -12.97 6.77 5.06
CA TYR A 13 -11.70 6.07 5.32
C TYR A 13 -11.89 4.66 5.91
N LYS A 14 -12.83 4.49 6.86
CA LYS A 14 -13.05 3.18 7.51
C LYS A 14 -13.49 2.12 6.52
N LYS A 15 -14.41 2.46 5.59
CA LYS A 15 -14.86 1.54 4.55
C LYS A 15 -13.75 1.21 3.57
N ILE A 16 -13.00 2.21 3.11
CA ILE A 16 -11.85 2.02 2.21
C ILE A 16 -10.79 1.12 2.87
N LYS A 17 -10.49 1.36 4.15
CA LYS A 17 -9.52 0.57 4.92
C LYS A 17 -9.95 -0.89 5.06
N TYR A 18 -11.24 -1.16 5.22
CA TYR A 18 -11.77 -2.51 5.22
C TYR A 18 -11.62 -3.20 3.85
N ILE A 19 -11.97 -2.51 2.76
CA ILE A 19 -11.84 -3.04 1.39
C ILE A 19 -10.38 -3.36 1.04
N LEU A 20 -9.45 -2.51 1.49
CA LEU A 20 -8.00 -2.68 1.30
C LEU A 20 -7.35 -3.52 2.42
N ASN A 21 -8.11 -4.44 3.03
CA ASN A 21 -7.62 -5.43 4.00
C ASN A 21 -6.78 -4.87 5.15
N GLN A 22 -7.21 -3.74 5.72
CA GLN A 22 -6.51 -3.06 6.82
C GLN A 22 -5.06 -2.66 6.50
N SER A 23 -4.74 -2.44 5.22
CA SER A 23 -3.39 -2.11 4.77
C SER A 23 -2.75 -1.01 5.64
N PRO A 24 -1.54 -1.24 6.19
CA PRO A 24 -0.82 -0.26 7.01
C PRO A 24 -0.26 0.90 6.17
N ASP A 25 -0.33 0.79 4.85
CA ASP A 25 0.14 1.83 3.93
C ASP A 25 -0.97 2.79 3.50
N LEU A 26 -2.24 2.47 3.81
CA LEU A 26 -3.38 3.36 3.63
C LEU A 26 -3.48 4.36 4.79
N LEU A 27 -3.10 5.59 4.52
CA LEU A 27 -3.16 6.68 5.49
C LEU A 27 -4.37 7.58 5.24
N CYS A 28 -4.85 8.18 6.32
CA CYS A 28 -5.86 9.24 6.28
C CYS A 28 -5.38 10.42 7.10
N ARG A 29 -5.40 11.61 6.48
CA ARG A 29 -5.22 12.88 7.17
C ARG A 29 -6.56 13.58 7.21
N THR A 30 -7.00 13.92 8.41
CA THR A 30 -8.21 14.70 8.60
C THR A 30 -7.84 16.17 8.78
N ILE A 31 -8.48 17.05 8.02
CA ILE A 31 -8.28 18.49 8.14
C ILE A 31 -9.63 19.14 8.42
N GLU A 32 -9.69 19.94 9.48
CA GLU A 32 -10.84 20.76 9.77
C GLU A 32 -10.57 22.19 9.27
N VAL A 33 -11.40 22.64 8.33
CA VAL A 33 -11.32 24.01 7.81
C VAL A 33 -12.72 24.51 7.56
N ALA A 34 -13.00 25.78 7.84
CA ALA A 34 -14.33 26.37 7.62
C ALA A 34 -15.49 25.71 8.39
N GLY A 35 -15.21 24.88 9.41
CA GLY A 35 -16.23 24.05 10.08
C GLY A 35 -16.70 22.87 9.23
N ASP A 36 -16.00 22.56 8.14
CA ASP A 36 -16.09 21.30 7.42
C ASP A 36 -14.89 20.43 7.76
N CYS A 37 -15.09 19.11 7.72
CA CYS A 37 -14.10 18.10 8.00
C CYS A 37 -13.79 17.37 6.69
N LEU A 38 -12.53 17.37 6.28
CA LEU A 38 -12.07 16.71 5.07
C LEU A 38 -11.22 15.50 5.42
N GLU A 39 -11.49 14.36 4.79
CA GLU A 39 -10.63 13.18 4.84
C GLU A 39 -9.77 13.11 3.59
N ILE A 40 -8.45 13.13 3.77
CA ILE A 40 -7.46 12.98 2.70
C ILE A 40 -6.84 11.59 2.84
N VAL A 41 -7.25 10.68 1.96
CA VAL A 41 -6.88 9.26 1.99
C VAL A 41 -5.92 8.94 0.84
N PHE A 42 -4.82 8.26 1.14
CA PHE A 42 -3.81 7.91 0.14
C PHE A 42 -2.97 6.70 0.56
N MET A 43 -2.40 6.03 -0.44
CA MET A 43 -1.43 4.96 -0.25
C MET A 43 -0.02 5.54 -0.17
N LYS A 44 0.59 5.57 1.03
CA LYS A 44 1.82 6.33 1.30
C LYS A 44 3.00 5.96 0.39
N ASN A 45 3.12 4.68 0.00
CA ASN A 45 4.21 4.18 -0.84
C ASN A 45 4.00 4.47 -2.35
N LEU A 46 2.79 4.89 -2.75
CA LEU A 46 2.41 5.11 -4.15
C LEU A 46 2.32 6.59 -4.54
N ILE A 47 2.47 7.50 -3.57
CA ILE A 47 2.36 8.95 -3.78
C ILE A 47 3.71 9.64 -3.63
N LYS A 48 3.83 10.85 -4.19
CA LYS A 48 4.94 11.77 -3.89
C LYS A 48 4.56 12.56 -2.64
N ALA A 49 5.24 12.32 -1.52
CA ALA A 49 4.88 12.90 -0.23
C ALA A 49 4.88 14.44 -0.27
N GLU A 50 5.85 15.02 -0.97
CA GLU A 50 5.99 16.45 -1.21
C GLU A 50 4.77 16.98 -1.96
N THR A 51 4.30 16.25 -2.98
CA THR A 51 3.13 16.66 -3.78
C THR A 51 1.87 16.71 -2.93
N VAL A 52 1.64 15.68 -2.10
CA VAL A 52 0.47 15.64 -1.21
C VAL A 52 0.56 16.74 -0.15
N ASN A 53 1.73 16.95 0.46
CA ASN A 53 1.88 17.95 1.51
C ASN A 53 1.74 19.39 0.98
N GLU A 54 2.42 19.73 -0.12
CA GLU A 54 2.46 21.11 -0.63
C GLU A 54 1.23 21.47 -1.49
N TYR A 55 0.80 20.58 -2.40
CA TYR A 55 -0.25 20.90 -3.38
C TYR A 55 -1.64 20.45 -2.95
N VAL A 56 -1.77 19.57 -1.95
CA VAL A 56 -3.07 19.16 -1.42
C VAL A 56 -3.30 19.72 -0.03
N ILE A 57 -2.51 19.27 0.96
CA ILE A 57 -2.75 19.57 2.38
C ILE A 57 -2.60 21.07 2.65
N LYS A 58 -1.44 21.63 2.30
CA LYS A 58 -1.14 23.04 2.54
C LYS A 58 -2.05 23.96 1.74
N PHE A 59 -2.36 23.60 0.49
CA PHE A 59 -3.36 24.31 -0.32
C PHE A 59 -4.69 24.41 0.42
N ILE A 60 -5.27 23.28 0.86
CA ILE A 60 -6.56 23.24 1.57
C ILE A 60 -6.51 24.04 2.89
N GLN A 61 -5.42 23.94 3.65
CA GLN A 61 -5.26 24.65 4.93
C GLN A 61 -5.16 26.17 4.78
N GLN A 62 -4.63 26.64 3.65
CA GLN A 62 -4.47 28.07 3.37
C GLN A 62 -5.73 28.72 2.77
N LEU A 63 -6.76 27.93 2.44
CA LEU A 63 -8.00 28.46 1.91
C LEU A 63 -8.75 29.29 2.97
N PRO A 64 -9.34 30.42 2.59
CA PRO A 64 -10.19 31.19 3.48
C PRO A 64 -11.40 30.36 3.94
N LYS A 65 -11.78 30.52 5.21
CA LYS A 65 -12.84 29.74 5.92
C LYS A 65 -14.25 29.79 5.28
N LYS A 66 -14.47 30.46 4.15
CA LYS A 66 -15.78 30.53 3.49
C LYS A 66 -15.83 29.81 2.14
N ASP A 67 -14.69 29.39 1.59
CA ASP A 67 -14.62 29.00 0.17
C ASP A 67 -14.45 27.49 -0.04
N ILE A 68 -14.41 26.70 1.03
CA ILE A 68 -14.20 25.24 0.89
C ILE A 68 -15.52 24.58 0.54
N THR A 69 -15.67 24.36 -0.75
CA THR A 69 -16.75 23.59 -1.35
C THR A 69 -16.17 22.63 -2.37
N TYR A 70 -16.90 21.56 -2.68
CA TYR A 70 -16.48 20.58 -3.69
C TYR A 70 -16.16 21.25 -5.03
N SER A 71 -17.02 22.18 -5.45
CA SER A 71 -16.88 22.91 -6.72
C SER A 71 -15.67 23.85 -6.74
N TYR A 72 -15.30 24.42 -5.59
CA TYR A 72 -14.10 25.24 -5.47
C TYR A 72 -12.84 24.38 -5.57
N LEU A 73 -12.74 23.28 -4.82
CA LEU A 73 -11.58 22.40 -4.85
C LEU A 73 -11.37 21.80 -6.23
N MET A 74 -12.44 21.35 -6.88
CA MET A 74 -12.40 20.84 -8.26
C MET A 74 -11.76 21.82 -9.25
N LYS A 75 -11.96 23.14 -9.07
CA LYS A 75 -11.49 24.17 -10.00
C LYS A 75 -10.11 24.74 -9.67
N ASN A 76 -9.74 24.75 -8.39
CA ASN A 76 -8.59 25.53 -7.91
C ASN A 76 -7.45 24.67 -7.35
N ILE A 77 -7.65 23.36 -7.16
CA ILE A 77 -6.56 22.50 -6.68
C ILE A 77 -5.40 22.55 -7.69
N PRO A 78 -4.16 22.80 -7.25
CA PRO A 78 -3.01 22.98 -8.14
C PRO A 78 -2.44 21.63 -8.62
N ILE A 79 -3.30 20.77 -9.16
CA ILE A 79 -2.98 19.46 -9.73
C ILE A 79 -3.77 19.28 -11.02
N ASP A 80 -3.09 18.94 -12.10
CA ASP A 80 -3.67 18.89 -13.45
C ASP A 80 -4.72 17.78 -13.61
N GLU A 81 -4.40 16.57 -13.13
CA GLU A 81 -5.30 15.42 -13.30
C GLU A 81 -6.20 15.24 -12.07
N VAL A 82 -7.44 15.73 -12.22
CA VAL A 82 -8.53 15.59 -11.24
C VAL A 82 -9.62 14.71 -11.84
N LYS A 83 -10.04 13.67 -11.12
CA LYS A 83 -11.18 12.83 -11.47
C LYS A 83 -12.36 13.12 -10.56
N ILE A 84 -13.55 13.10 -11.16
CA ILE A 84 -14.85 13.36 -10.52
C ILE A 84 -15.86 12.29 -10.95
N ASP A 85 -17.01 12.23 -10.27
CA ASP A 85 -18.15 11.37 -10.64
C ASP A 85 -17.79 9.89 -10.85
N PHE A 86 -17.11 9.33 -9.85
CA PHE A 86 -16.60 7.97 -9.88
C PHE A 86 -17.42 6.99 -9.04
N LYS A 87 -17.30 5.71 -9.35
CA LYS A 87 -17.84 4.60 -8.54
C LYS A 87 -16.85 4.18 -7.46
N GLU A 88 -17.34 3.47 -6.44
CA GLU A 88 -16.49 2.94 -5.36
C GLU A 88 -15.28 2.14 -5.87
N GLN A 89 -15.49 1.27 -6.86
CA GLN A 89 -14.41 0.48 -7.47
C GLN A 89 -13.33 1.36 -8.13
N GLU A 90 -13.73 2.49 -8.71
CA GLU A 90 -12.83 3.45 -9.34
C GLU A 90 -12.03 4.26 -8.31
N ILE A 91 -12.60 4.49 -7.12
CA ILE A 91 -11.86 5.08 -5.98
C ILE A 91 -10.74 4.15 -5.55
N ILE A 92 -11.07 2.87 -5.33
CA ILE A 92 -10.10 1.86 -4.89
C ILE A 92 -8.98 1.70 -5.93
N SER A 93 -9.34 1.54 -7.20
CA SER A 93 -8.33 1.40 -8.26
C SER A 93 -7.47 2.66 -8.41
N SER A 94 -8.04 3.86 -8.23
CA SER A 94 -7.28 5.11 -8.29
C SER A 94 -6.32 5.26 -7.10
N LEU A 95 -6.75 4.92 -5.88
CA LEU A 95 -5.86 4.89 -4.70
C LEU A 95 -4.67 3.93 -4.91
N LEU A 96 -4.93 2.75 -5.49
CA LEU A 96 -3.90 1.77 -5.84
C LEU A 96 -3.00 2.22 -7.02
N ASN A 97 -3.39 3.27 -7.74
CA ASN A 97 -2.58 3.91 -8.77
C ASN A 97 -1.91 5.21 -8.28
N GLY A 98 -1.97 5.51 -6.97
CA GLY A 98 -1.31 6.70 -6.40
C GLY A 98 -2.12 7.99 -6.51
N PHE A 99 -3.44 7.91 -6.72
CA PHE A 99 -4.30 9.07 -6.52
C PHE A 99 -4.53 9.30 -5.04
N VAL A 100 -4.74 10.57 -4.68
CA VAL A 100 -5.22 10.98 -3.35
C VAL A 100 -6.72 11.19 -3.43
N TYR A 101 -7.44 10.54 -2.54
CA TYR A 101 -8.88 10.70 -2.38
C TYR A 101 -9.17 11.77 -1.33
N ILE A 102 -9.86 12.84 -1.73
CA ILE A 102 -10.20 13.97 -0.87
C ILE A 102 -11.71 13.96 -0.72
N TYR A 103 -12.18 13.62 0.48
CA TYR A 103 -13.60 13.48 0.80
C TYR A 103 -14.07 14.62 1.70
N LEU A 104 -15.10 15.35 1.24
CA LEU A 104 -15.74 16.43 1.98
C LEU A 104 -16.96 15.86 2.71
N LEU A 105 -16.88 15.75 4.04
CA LEU A 105 -17.89 15.06 4.84
C LEU A 105 -19.25 15.74 4.77
N LYS A 106 -19.29 17.07 4.81
CA LYS A 106 -20.54 17.84 4.82
C LYS A 106 -21.29 17.76 3.48
N GLU A 107 -20.58 17.75 2.36
CA GLU A 107 -21.18 17.67 1.03
C GLU A 107 -21.43 16.23 0.56
N ASN A 108 -20.86 15.23 1.25
CA ASN A 108 -20.85 13.84 0.82
C ASN A 108 -20.34 13.68 -0.64
N LYS A 109 -19.27 14.40 -0.95
CA LYS A 109 -18.62 14.40 -2.27
C LYS A 109 -17.13 14.22 -2.13
N ALA A 110 -16.51 13.67 -3.15
CA ALA A 110 -15.08 13.46 -3.17
C ALA A 110 -14.48 13.77 -4.54
N LEU A 111 -13.18 14.05 -4.51
CA LEU A 111 -12.35 14.23 -5.69
C LEU A 111 -11.10 13.37 -5.57
N LEU A 112 -10.62 12.88 -6.72
CA LEU A 112 -9.40 12.11 -6.83
C LEU A 112 -8.37 12.96 -7.55
N VAL A 113 -7.24 13.23 -6.92
CA VAL A 113 -6.15 14.00 -7.53
C VAL A 113 -4.93 13.12 -7.74
N ASN A 114 -4.33 13.20 -8.93
CA ASN A 114 -3.15 12.40 -9.23
C ASN A 114 -1.94 12.96 -8.47
N CYS A 115 -1.42 12.18 -7.51
CA CYS A 115 -0.15 12.45 -6.85
C CYS A 115 0.79 11.25 -6.99
N ALA A 116 0.60 10.45 -8.04
CA ALA A 116 1.28 9.19 -8.21
C ALA A 116 2.79 9.39 -8.31
N ASN A 117 3.51 8.47 -7.67
CA ASN A 117 4.96 8.39 -7.74
C ASN A 117 5.33 7.14 -8.54
N PRO A 118 5.25 7.13 -9.88
CA PRO A 118 5.69 5.98 -10.65
C PRO A 118 7.16 5.66 -10.35
N ILE A 119 7.57 4.39 -10.46
CA ILE A 119 8.99 4.06 -10.44
C ILE A 119 9.59 4.61 -11.73
N GLU A 120 10.33 5.71 -11.61
CA GLU A 120 11.26 6.14 -12.65
C GLU A 120 12.34 5.05 -12.75
N ARG A 121 12.62 4.55 -13.95
CA ARG A 121 13.55 3.40 -14.15
C ARG A 121 14.99 3.79 -13.77
N SER A 122 15.30 3.87 -12.47
CA SER A 122 16.66 3.76 -11.95
C SER A 122 16.97 2.27 -11.83
N ILE A 123 17.94 1.82 -12.62
CA ILE A 123 18.24 0.42 -12.89
C ILE A 123 19.10 -0.12 -11.74
N GLU A 124 18.48 -0.68 -10.69
CA GLU A 124 19.20 -1.48 -9.69
C GLU A 124 19.19 -2.95 -10.12
N LYS A 125 20.38 -3.45 -10.48
CA LYS A 125 20.57 -4.83 -10.91
C LYS A 125 20.55 -5.76 -9.69
N ALA A 126 19.96 -6.95 -9.85
CA ALA A 126 20.11 -8.00 -8.86
C ALA A 126 21.59 -8.32 -8.63
N GLU A 127 21.97 -8.46 -7.37
CA GLU A 127 23.36 -8.71 -6.96
C GLU A 127 23.63 -10.21 -6.87
N THR A 128 22.65 -10.98 -6.38
CA THR A 128 22.82 -12.43 -6.14
C THR A 128 22.21 -13.31 -7.23
N GLU A 129 21.32 -12.78 -8.08
CA GLU A 129 20.69 -13.51 -9.18
C GLU A 129 21.19 -13.05 -10.55
N SER A 130 21.90 -13.93 -11.28
CA SER A 130 22.35 -13.64 -12.65
C SER A 130 21.21 -13.80 -13.67
N LEU A 131 20.84 -12.71 -14.33
CA LEU A 131 19.83 -12.69 -15.39
C LEU A 131 20.50 -12.55 -16.77
N VAL A 132 20.29 -13.54 -17.65
CA VAL A 132 20.66 -13.46 -19.09
C VAL A 132 19.59 -12.68 -19.86
N TYR A 133 18.32 -12.84 -19.49
CA TYR A 133 17.16 -12.11 -20.00
C TYR A 133 16.16 -11.90 -18.85
N GLY A 134 15.73 -10.67 -18.59
CA GLY A 134 14.77 -10.37 -17.53
C GLY A 134 14.71 -8.89 -17.14
N PRO A 135 13.73 -8.50 -16.29
CA PRO A 135 13.62 -7.14 -15.79
C PRO A 135 14.85 -6.73 -14.99
N LYS A 136 15.26 -5.47 -15.12
CA LYS A 136 16.44 -4.93 -14.43
C LYS A 136 16.11 -4.24 -13.10
N ILE A 137 15.05 -4.70 -12.44
CA ILE A 137 14.61 -4.16 -11.14
C ILE A 137 14.77 -5.29 -10.13
N SER A 138 15.39 -4.97 -9.01
CA SER A 138 15.57 -5.84 -7.86
C SER A 138 14.96 -5.19 -6.62
N PHE A 139 14.65 -6.01 -5.62
CA PHE A 139 14.36 -5.51 -4.29
C PHE A 139 15.63 -4.97 -3.63
N THR A 140 15.43 -4.04 -2.70
CA THR A 140 16.50 -3.37 -1.96
C THR A 140 16.25 -3.52 -0.46
N GLU A 141 17.12 -2.95 0.39
CA GLU A 141 16.88 -2.94 1.84
C GLU A 141 15.68 -2.06 2.26
N SER A 142 15.18 -1.21 1.36
CA SER A 142 14.05 -0.32 1.65
C SER A 142 12.71 -1.03 1.51
N LEU A 143 12.09 -1.38 2.64
CA LEU A 143 10.71 -1.90 2.70
C LEU A 143 9.72 -1.04 1.91
N SER A 144 9.80 0.29 2.04
CA SER A 144 8.91 1.21 1.34
C SER A 144 9.04 1.08 -0.18
N SER A 145 10.29 1.00 -0.67
CA SER A 145 10.59 0.81 -2.09
C SER A 145 10.10 -0.56 -2.59
N ASN A 146 10.31 -1.62 -1.82
CA ASN A 146 9.88 -2.97 -2.18
C ASN A 146 8.35 -3.09 -2.26
N ILE A 147 7.64 -2.50 -1.28
CA ILE A 147 6.17 -2.46 -1.30
C ILE A 147 5.66 -1.63 -2.48
N LYS A 148 6.32 -0.52 -2.81
CA LYS A 148 6.00 0.29 -3.99
C LYS A 148 6.14 -0.55 -5.26
N ILE A 149 7.23 -1.30 -5.42
CA ILE A 149 7.45 -2.20 -6.56
C ILE A 149 6.31 -3.23 -6.65
N ILE A 150 5.98 -3.91 -5.54
CA ILE A 150 4.90 -4.91 -5.52
C ILE A 150 3.57 -4.28 -5.92
N ARG A 151 3.17 -3.16 -5.30
CA ARG A 151 1.88 -2.51 -5.54
C ARG A 151 1.74 -1.96 -6.97
N GLN A 152 2.84 -1.50 -7.59
CA GLN A 152 2.82 -1.03 -8.98
C GLN A 152 2.67 -2.18 -9.99
N ASN A 153 3.23 -3.35 -9.68
CA ASN A 153 3.10 -4.53 -10.55
C ASN A 153 1.84 -5.35 -10.28
N LEU A 154 1.23 -5.20 -9.09
CA LEU A 154 0.02 -5.91 -8.69
C LEU A 154 -1.03 -4.96 -8.10
N ASN A 155 -1.83 -4.37 -8.98
CA ASN A 155 -2.99 -3.55 -8.61
C ASN A 155 -4.19 -4.45 -8.26
N ASN A 156 -4.16 -5.03 -7.06
CA ASN A 156 -5.21 -5.90 -6.54
C ASN A 156 -5.60 -5.47 -5.11
N SER A 157 -6.91 -5.31 -4.85
CA SER A 157 -7.43 -4.99 -3.51
C SER A 157 -7.21 -6.11 -2.50
N ASN A 158 -7.13 -7.36 -2.96
CA ASN A 158 -6.98 -8.56 -2.13
C ASN A 158 -5.52 -8.80 -1.70
N LEU A 159 -4.59 -7.95 -2.16
CA LEU A 159 -3.21 -7.95 -1.70
C LEU A 159 -3.12 -7.37 -0.28
N CYS A 160 -2.72 -8.23 0.65
CA CYS A 160 -2.43 -7.92 2.05
C CYS A 160 -0.93 -7.63 2.23
N THR A 161 -0.61 -6.68 3.09
CA THR A 161 0.76 -6.22 3.36
C THR A 161 0.93 -5.96 4.85
N ASP A 162 0.73 -6.99 5.67
CA ASP A 162 0.71 -6.89 7.12
C ASP A 162 2.08 -6.46 7.66
N GLU A 163 2.10 -5.56 8.64
CA GLU A 163 3.30 -5.09 9.33
C GLU A 163 3.50 -5.88 10.62
N LEU A 164 4.71 -6.37 10.85
CA LEU A 164 5.14 -7.00 12.09
C LEU A 164 6.52 -6.47 12.46
N GLU A 165 6.87 -6.55 13.75
CA GLU A 165 8.17 -6.16 14.27
C GLU A 165 8.73 -7.30 15.13
N ILE A 166 9.97 -7.74 14.83
CA ILE A 166 10.62 -8.90 15.47
C ILE A 166 12.02 -8.55 15.97
N GLY A 167 12.59 -9.41 16.82
CA GLY A 167 13.88 -9.21 17.51
C GLY A 167 13.69 -8.71 18.94
N GLU A 168 14.56 -9.08 19.88
CA GLU A 168 14.42 -8.66 21.29
C GLU A 168 15.01 -7.28 21.57
N HIS A 169 16.29 -7.10 21.24
CA HIS A 169 17.03 -5.85 21.48
C HIS A 169 17.05 -4.94 20.25
N VAL A 170 17.25 -5.51 19.07
CA VAL A 170 17.21 -4.79 17.80
C VAL A 170 15.91 -5.14 17.08
N LYS A 171 14.92 -4.28 17.24
CA LYS A 171 13.62 -4.45 16.59
C LYS A 171 13.74 -4.16 15.10
N LYS A 172 13.34 -5.14 14.27
CA LYS A 172 13.27 -5.00 12.81
C LYS A 172 11.84 -5.11 12.35
N LYS A 173 11.42 -4.16 11.53
CA LYS A 173 10.13 -4.19 10.85
C LYS A 173 10.22 -5.17 9.68
N LEU A 174 9.15 -5.92 9.48
CA LEU A 174 8.96 -6.77 8.32
C LEU A 174 7.57 -6.53 7.72
N ARG A 175 7.40 -7.07 6.51
CA ARG A 175 6.10 -7.14 5.84
C ARG A 175 5.77 -8.57 5.46
N ILE A 176 4.58 -9.02 5.83
CA ILE A 176 4.01 -10.28 5.35
C ILE A 176 3.10 -9.95 4.16
N ILE A 177 3.43 -10.49 2.99
CA ILE A 177 2.75 -10.20 1.72
C ILE A 177 2.03 -11.45 1.23
N TYR A 178 0.74 -11.35 0.97
CA TYR A 178 -0.07 -12.47 0.48
C TYR A 178 -1.35 -12.00 -0.21
N ILE A 179 -2.03 -12.90 -0.92
CA ILE A 179 -3.33 -12.64 -1.53
C ILE A 179 -4.40 -13.39 -0.72
N LYS A 180 -5.29 -12.63 -0.07
CA LYS A 180 -6.25 -13.17 0.91
C LYS A 180 -7.06 -14.37 0.43
N ASP A 181 -7.45 -14.40 -0.85
CA ASP A 181 -8.29 -15.47 -1.39
C ASP A 181 -7.51 -16.63 -2.03
N LEU A 182 -6.19 -16.50 -2.16
CA LEU A 182 -5.34 -17.53 -2.77
C LEU A 182 -4.46 -18.26 -1.74
N THR A 183 -4.19 -17.61 -0.62
CA THR A 183 -3.30 -18.11 0.41
C THR A 183 -4.06 -18.96 1.43
N ASP A 184 -3.47 -20.10 1.79
CA ASP A 184 -3.96 -20.96 2.87
C ASP A 184 -3.84 -20.25 4.23
N GLU A 185 -4.98 -20.08 4.91
CA GLU A 185 -5.05 -19.40 6.21
C GLU A 185 -4.27 -20.12 7.32
N ASP A 186 -4.20 -21.46 7.29
CA ASP A 186 -3.48 -22.24 8.29
C ASP A 186 -1.96 -22.05 8.15
N ILE A 187 -1.47 -21.97 6.91
CA ILE A 187 -0.06 -21.65 6.62
C ILE A 187 0.27 -20.25 7.11
N LEU A 188 -0.58 -19.26 6.79
CA LEU A 188 -0.37 -17.87 7.21
C LEU A 188 -0.37 -17.73 8.73
N LYS A 189 -1.32 -18.39 9.42
CA LYS A 189 -1.41 -18.36 10.88
C LYS A 189 -0.17 -18.99 11.52
N THR A 190 0.26 -20.14 11.03
CA THR A 190 1.46 -20.82 11.54
C THR A 190 2.70 -19.94 11.34
N LEU A 191 2.85 -19.32 10.17
CA LEU A 191 3.96 -18.42 9.90
C LEU A 191 3.98 -17.20 10.84
N LYS A 192 2.82 -16.54 11.04
CA LYS A 192 2.70 -15.40 11.95
C LYS A 192 3.08 -15.78 13.39
N GLN A 193 2.56 -16.92 13.87
CA GLN A 193 2.89 -17.43 15.20
C GLN A 193 4.38 -17.70 15.35
N LYS A 194 5.03 -18.29 14.33
CA LYS A 194 6.47 -18.51 14.34
C LYS A 194 7.23 -17.21 14.42
N LEU A 195 6.89 -16.23 13.58
CA LEU A 195 7.54 -14.91 13.55
C LEU A 195 7.42 -14.19 14.90
N GLU A 196 6.25 -14.24 15.53
CA GLU A 196 6.01 -13.63 16.85
C GLU A 196 6.82 -14.32 17.97
N ASN A 197 7.14 -15.60 17.83
CA ASN A 197 7.91 -16.37 18.80
C ASN A 197 9.43 -16.29 18.61
N ILE A 198 9.92 -15.50 17.64
CA ILE A 198 11.37 -15.33 17.43
C ILE A 198 11.95 -14.48 18.57
N THR A 199 12.83 -15.08 19.36
CA THR A 199 13.48 -14.46 20.54
C THR A 199 14.96 -14.13 20.35
N ILE A 200 15.46 -14.07 19.11
CA ILE A 200 16.88 -13.73 18.89
C ILE A 200 17.11 -12.21 18.96
N ASP A 201 18.31 -11.82 19.40
CA ASP A 201 18.66 -10.41 19.69
C ASP A 201 18.63 -9.52 18.45
N ASP A 202 19.14 -10.03 17.32
CA ASP A 202 19.21 -9.35 16.03
C ASP A 202 19.07 -10.36 14.88
N ILE A 203 18.26 -10.00 13.89
CA ILE A 203 18.04 -10.76 12.66
C ILE A 203 18.82 -10.06 11.56
N SER A 204 20.10 -10.39 11.40
CA SER A 204 21.02 -9.64 10.52
C SER A 204 20.51 -9.53 9.08
N ASP A 205 19.98 -10.62 8.54
CA ASP A 205 19.53 -10.74 7.16
C ASP A 205 18.43 -11.80 6.99
N SER A 206 17.89 -11.89 5.77
CA SER A 206 16.82 -12.81 5.41
C SER A 206 17.22 -14.30 5.52
N SER A 207 18.52 -14.63 5.51
CA SER A 207 18.99 -16.02 5.66
C SER A 207 18.91 -16.48 7.11
N VAL A 208 19.25 -15.61 8.06
CA VAL A 208 19.06 -15.86 9.49
C VAL A 208 17.57 -16.00 9.81
N LEU A 209 16.72 -15.14 9.25
CA LEU A 209 15.27 -15.26 9.41
C LEU A 209 14.75 -16.61 8.90
N ALA A 210 15.18 -17.04 7.72
CA ALA A 210 14.78 -18.33 7.16
C ALA A 210 15.16 -19.50 8.08
N GLN A 211 16.38 -19.50 8.63
CA GLN A 211 16.84 -20.52 9.57
C GLN A 211 16.00 -20.56 10.85
N CYS A 212 15.59 -19.41 11.38
CA CYS A 212 14.71 -19.35 12.55
C CYS A 212 13.30 -19.90 12.28
N LEU A 213 12.84 -19.89 11.03
CA LEU A 213 11.51 -20.36 10.64
C LEU A 213 11.48 -21.82 10.17
N GLU A 214 12.63 -22.39 9.83
CA GLU A 214 12.77 -23.78 9.40
C GLU A 214 12.46 -24.76 10.54
N ASP A 215 11.49 -25.66 10.31
CA ASP A 215 11.14 -26.69 11.29
C ASP A 215 12.13 -27.85 11.34
N ASN A 216 12.84 -28.09 10.24
CA ASN A 216 13.64 -29.28 10.06
C ASN A 216 14.89 -28.99 9.22
N HIS A 217 16.02 -28.83 9.92
CA HIS A 217 17.33 -28.69 9.31
C HIS A 217 17.77 -29.90 8.46
N TYR A 218 17.06 -31.04 8.55
CA TYR A 218 17.31 -32.25 7.75
C TYR A 218 16.38 -32.39 6.53
N SER A 219 15.58 -31.37 6.19
CA SER A 219 14.77 -31.40 4.98
C SER A 219 15.65 -31.41 3.73
N PHE A 220 15.44 -32.37 2.83
CA PHE A 220 16.11 -32.41 1.52
C PHE A 220 15.57 -31.38 0.52
N PHE A 221 14.46 -30.71 0.84
CA PHE A 221 13.86 -29.66 0.02
C PHE A 221 13.86 -28.31 0.77
N PRO A 222 14.20 -27.20 0.10
CA PRO A 222 14.18 -25.88 0.72
C PRO A 222 12.76 -25.50 1.12
N GLN A 223 12.55 -25.14 2.40
CA GLN A 223 11.25 -24.69 2.92
C GLN A 223 10.97 -23.23 2.53
N PHE A 224 12.04 -22.44 2.33
CA PHE A 224 11.99 -21.04 1.92
C PHE A 224 12.71 -20.84 0.59
N ILE A 225 12.21 -19.90 -0.21
CA ILE A 225 12.86 -19.46 -1.44
C ILE A 225 13.23 -17.99 -1.25
N MET A 226 14.52 -17.69 -1.32
CA MET A 226 15.02 -16.33 -1.32
C MET A 226 15.06 -15.81 -2.76
N THR A 227 14.62 -14.58 -2.99
CA THR A 227 14.71 -13.94 -4.29
C THR A 227 14.82 -12.44 -4.15
N GLU A 228 15.68 -11.84 -4.96
CA GLU A 228 15.78 -10.39 -5.14
C GLU A 228 14.88 -9.90 -6.26
N LEU A 229 14.28 -10.81 -7.04
CA LEU A 229 13.52 -10.50 -8.24
C LEU A 229 12.03 -10.32 -7.93
N PRO A 230 11.49 -9.10 -8.12
CA PRO A 230 10.08 -8.84 -7.85
C PRO A 230 9.14 -9.76 -8.64
N ASP A 231 9.47 -10.07 -9.90
CA ASP A 231 8.65 -10.94 -10.74
C ASP A 231 8.50 -12.36 -10.16
N ARG A 232 9.60 -12.94 -9.64
CA ARG A 232 9.58 -14.27 -9.02
C ARG A 232 8.78 -14.26 -7.72
N PHE A 233 8.92 -13.18 -6.95
CA PHE A 233 8.16 -12.96 -5.73
C PHE A 233 6.65 -12.85 -6.03
N LEU A 234 6.28 -12.01 -7.00
CA LEU A 234 4.90 -11.78 -7.42
C LEU A 234 4.26 -13.07 -7.98
N TYR A 235 5.00 -13.81 -8.81
CA TYR A 235 4.56 -15.12 -9.30
C TYR A 235 4.27 -16.07 -8.13
N SER A 236 5.13 -16.09 -7.11
CA SER A 236 4.97 -16.96 -5.94
C SER A 236 3.69 -16.62 -5.15
N ILE A 237 3.45 -15.34 -4.84
CA ILE A 237 2.26 -14.94 -4.08
C ILE A 237 0.96 -15.12 -4.88
N LEU A 238 1.00 -14.97 -6.21
CA LEU A 238 -0.14 -15.25 -7.08
C LEU A 238 -0.48 -16.75 -7.16
N ASN A 239 0.45 -17.63 -6.80
CA ASN A 239 0.22 -19.07 -6.65
C ASN A 239 -0.11 -19.46 -5.19
N GLY A 240 -0.57 -18.50 -4.38
CA GLY A 240 -1.03 -18.75 -3.01
C GLY A 240 0.07 -18.81 -1.95
N ARG A 241 1.34 -18.58 -2.32
CA ARG A 241 2.44 -18.54 -1.34
C ARG A 241 2.42 -17.24 -0.53
N VAL A 242 3.12 -17.26 0.60
CA VAL A 242 3.34 -16.08 1.43
C VAL A 242 4.75 -15.55 1.20
N GLY A 243 4.87 -14.24 1.00
CA GLY A 243 6.14 -13.54 0.89
C GLY A 243 6.47 -12.77 2.17
N ILE A 244 7.77 -12.62 2.45
CA ILE A 244 8.29 -11.82 3.56
C ILE A 244 9.28 -10.80 2.97
N LEU A 245 9.17 -9.54 3.41
CA LEU A 245 10.13 -8.46 3.12
C LEU A 245 10.66 -7.88 4.41
#